data_AF-A0AAT9HV61-F1
#
_entry.id   AF-A0AAT9HV61-F1
#
_cell.length_a   1.000
_cell.length_b   1.000
_cell.length_c   1.000
_cell.angle_alpha   90.00
_cell.angle_beta   90.00
_cell.angle_gamma   90.00
#
_symmetry.space_group_name_H-M   'P 1'
#
loop_
_entity.id
_entity.type
_entity.pdbx_description
1 polymer ?
#
loop_
_entity_poly.entity_id
_entity_poly.type
_entity_poly.pdbx_seq_one_letter_code
_entity_poly.pdbx_strand_id
1 'polypeptide(L)'
;MSSRISRVQARIMSLLPTRADLAEMGRSPRRDLLAGLTVAIVALPLALGFGVSSGLGAASGLATAVVAGALAALFGGSNLQVSGPTGAMTVVLVPIVAQHGPGGVLTVGLLAGLMLIALAALRAGKYMRYVPAPVVEGFTLGIACVIGLQQVPNALGVPAPEGERVLVVAWRAVAEFAGAPNWTAVGLAVAVAVVMLAGARLRPTVPFSIVAVIAATVVVQVAGLDGAKPIGDLPSGLPAPRSPSSTSARWAPCSRPPWRSPPSPRWSPCCPRPSPTA
;
A
#
# COMPACT_ATOMS: atom_id res chain seq x y z
N MET A 1 -23.34 4.13 40.28
CA MET A 1 -22.25 3.52 39.46
C MET A 1 -22.75 2.61 38.34
N SER A 2 -23.79 1.81 38.58
CA SER A 2 -24.39 0.86 37.60
C SER A 2 -24.85 1.50 36.27
N SER A 3 -25.39 2.73 36.28
CA SER A 3 -25.92 3.40 35.08
C SER A 3 -24.86 4.00 34.12
N ARG A 4 -23.60 4.13 34.54
CA ARG A 4 -22.49 4.53 33.64
C ARG A 4 -21.87 3.32 32.96
N ILE A 5 -21.71 2.22 33.70
CA ILE A 5 -21.18 0.95 33.18
C ILE A 5 -22.12 0.37 32.11
N SER A 6 -23.44 0.38 32.35
CA SER A 6 -24.42 -0.10 31.37
C SER A 6 -24.44 0.73 30.07
N ARG A 7 -24.21 2.04 30.15
CA ARG A 7 -24.11 2.92 28.97
C ARG A 7 -22.83 2.71 28.17
N VAL A 8 -21.70 2.48 28.84
CA VAL A 8 -20.43 2.17 28.16
C VAL A 8 -20.50 0.79 27.50
N GLN A 9 -21.06 -0.20 28.20
CA GLN A 9 -21.25 -1.55 27.68
C GLN A 9 -22.18 -1.56 26.46
N ALA A 10 -23.30 -0.84 26.50
CA ALA A 10 -24.20 -0.71 25.35
C ALA A 10 -23.51 -0.05 24.14
N ARG A 11 -22.62 0.92 24.36
CA ARG A 11 -21.82 1.54 23.29
C ARG A 11 -20.80 0.58 22.69
N ILE A 12 -20.11 -0.22 23.50
CA ILE A 12 -19.16 -1.22 23.01
C ILE A 12 -19.90 -2.32 22.24
N MET A 13 -21.05 -2.78 22.75
CA MET A 13 -21.88 -3.76 22.07
C MET A 13 -22.41 -3.26 20.72
N SER A 14 -22.59 -1.95 20.54
CA SER A 14 -22.95 -1.37 19.23
C SER A 14 -21.83 -1.30 18.20
N LEU A 15 -20.58 -1.60 18.60
CA LEU A 15 -19.45 -1.71 17.67
C LEU A 15 -19.26 -3.13 17.12
N LEU A 16 -19.93 -4.11 17.73
CA LEU A 16 -19.87 -5.50 17.29
C LEU A 16 -20.96 -5.75 16.24
N PRO A 17 -20.70 -6.63 15.26
CA PRO A 17 -21.69 -6.97 14.24
C PRO A 17 -22.96 -7.51 14.90
N THR A 18 -24.09 -6.96 14.47
CA THR A 18 -25.42 -7.32 14.98
C THR A 18 -25.91 -8.59 14.30
N ARG A 19 -26.88 -9.28 14.90
CA ARG A 19 -27.55 -10.43 14.26
C ARG A 19 -28.18 -10.09 12.91
N ALA A 20 -28.63 -8.85 12.74
CA ALA A 20 -29.14 -8.34 11.47
C ALA A 20 -28.04 -8.30 10.39
N ASP A 21 -26.85 -7.80 10.74
CA ASP A 21 -25.70 -7.72 9.83
C ASP A 21 -25.25 -9.14 9.41
N LEU A 22 -25.23 -10.08 10.36
CA LEU A 22 -24.93 -11.50 10.09
C LEU A 22 -25.98 -12.15 9.17
N ALA A 23 -27.26 -11.85 9.36
CA ALA A 23 -28.32 -12.33 8.49
C ALA A 23 -28.22 -11.72 7.07
N GLU A 24 -27.78 -10.47 6.96
CA GLU A 24 -27.58 -9.79 5.69
C GLU A 24 -26.39 -10.36 4.91
N MET A 25 -25.26 -10.62 5.58
CA MET A 25 -24.11 -11.33 4.98
C MET A 25 -24.48 -12.74 4.48
N GLY A 26 -25.46 -13.38 5.11
CA GLY A 26 -25.95 -14.71 4.71
C GLY A 26 -26.88 -14.73 3.49
N ARG A 27 -27.35 -13.56 3.00
CA ARG A 27 -28.33 -13.51 1.91
C ARG A 27 -27.78 -13.97 0.56
N SER A 28 -26.53 -13.64 0.24
CA SER A 28 -25.96 -13.87 -1.09
C SER A 28 -24.49 -14.32 -1.09
N PRO A 29 -24.12 -15.37 -0.33
CA PRO A 29 -22.72 -15.73 -0.08
C PRO A 29 -21.93 -16.02 -1.35
N ARG A 30 -22.55 -16.61 -2.37
CA ARG A 30 -21.90 -16.88 -3.66
C ARG A 30 -21.55 -15.59 -4.41
N ARG A 31 -22.47 -14.64 -4.44
CA ARG A 31 -22.27 -13.35 -5.12
C ARG A 31 -21.22 -12.52 -4.40
N ASP A 32 -21.28 -12.50 -3.07
CA ASP A 32 -20.37 -11.71 -2.24
C ASP A 32 -18.96 -12.32 -2.26
N LEU A 33 -18.83 -13.65 -2.30
CA LEU A 33 -17.54 -14.32 -2.47
C LEU A 33 -16.92 -14.02 -3.84
N LEU A 34 -17.70 -14.09 -4.93
CA LEU A 34 -17.21 -13.74 -6.27
C LEU A 34 -16.81 -12.27 -6.35
N ALA A 35 -17.62 -11.36 -5.81
CA ALA A 35 -17.31 -9.94 -5.74
C ALA A 35 -16.03 -9.68 -4.93
N GLY A 36 -15.92 -10.27 -3.72
CA GLY A 36 -14.73 -10.17 -2.87
C GLY A 36 -13.47 -10.69 -3.56
N LEU A 37 -13.57 -11.82 -4.28
CA LEU A 37 -12.45 -12.36 -5.06
C LEU A 37 -12.03 -11.40 -6.19
N THR A 38 -12.97 -10.84 -6.94
CA THR A 38 -12.65 -9.88 -8.00
C THR A 38 -11.99 -8.62 -7.44
N VAL A 39 -12.47 -8.10 -6.31
CA VAL A 39 -11.89 -6.95 -5.62
C VAL A 39 -10.48 -7.28 -5.12
N ALA A 40 -10.27 -8.45 -4.51
CA ALA A 40 -8.96 -8.88 -4.01
C ALA A 40 -7.91 -8.98 -5.14
N ILE A 41 -8.31 -9.54 -6.29
CA ILE A 41 -7.51 -9.61 -7.51
C ILE A 41 -7.10 -8.20 -7.96
N VAL A 42 -8.04 -7.25 -8.02
CA VAL A 42 -7.73 -5.87 -8.44
C VAL A 42 -6.89 -5.12 -7.41
N ALA A 43 -7.12 -5.36 -6.13
CA ALA A 43 -6.44 -4.69 -5.03
C ALA A 43 -4.98 -5.15 -4.86
N LEU A 44 -4.64 -6.38 -5.26
CA LEU A 44 -3.31 -6.96 -5.06
C LEU A 44 -2.19 -6.15 -5.74
N PRO A 45 -2.26 -5.81 -7.05
CA PRO A 45 -1.27 -4.93 -7.68
C PRO A 45 -1.16 -3.55 -7.02
N LEU A 46 -2.29 -2.97 -6.62
CA LEU A 46 -2.33 -1.65 -5.98
C LEU A 46 -1.63 -1.67 -4.61
N ALA A 47 -1.91 -2.69 -3.80
CA ALA A 47 -1.28 -2.85 -2.49
C ALA A 47 0.24 -3.01 -2.60
N LEU A 48 0.71 -3.80 -3.57
CA LEU A 48 2.13 -3.96 -3.87
C LEU A 48 2.77 -2.64 -4.29
N GLY A 49 2.16 -1.93 -5.24
CA GLY A 49 2.63 -0.64 -5.73
C GLY A 49 2.72 0.42 -4.63
N PHE A 50 1.70 0.53 -3.78
CA PHE A 50 1.72 1.47 -2.65
C PHE A 50 2.72 1.09 -1.56
N GLY A 51 2.91 -0.21 -1.30
CA GLY A 51 3.95 -0.68 -0.38
C GLY A 51 5.36 -0.32 -0.86
N VAL A 52 5.66 -0.58 -2.14
CA VAL A 52 6.96 -0.26 -2.74
C VAL A 52 7.19 1.26 -2.80
N SER A 53 6.22 2.04 -3.28
CA SER A 53 6.34 3.50 -3.38
C SER A 53 6.41 4.21 -2.02
N SER A 54 5.93 3.59 -0.93
CA SER A 54 6.12 4.10 0.43
C SER A 54 7.53 3.91 1.00
N GLY A 55 8.40 3.15 0.32
CA GLY A 55 9.73 2.78 0.82
C GLY A 55 9.73 1.65 1.86
N LEU A 56 8.57 1.14 2.26
CA LEU A 56 8.43 0.03 3.21
C LEU A 56 8.45 -1.36 2.54
N GLY A 57 8.33 -1.39 1.21
CA GLY A 57 8.38 -2.61 0.39
C GLY A 57 7.02 -3.29 0.20
N ALA A 58 6.95 -4.17 -0.79
CA ALA A 58 5.74 -4.89 -1.20
C ALA A 58 5.04 -5.65 -0.06
N ALA A 59 5.84 -6.29 0.80
CA ALA A 59 5.39 -7.03 1.97
C ALA A 59 4.48 -6.20 2.89
N SER A 60 4.86 -4.96 3.15
CA SER A 60 4.13 -4.06 4.05
C SER A 60 2.76 -3.67 3.48
N GLY A 61 2.68 -3.45 2.16
CA GLY A 61 1.45 -3.13 1.46
C GLY A 61 0.46 -4.30 1.48
N LEU A 62 0.94 -5.52 1.21
CA LEU A 62 0.13 -6.73 1.32
C LEU A 62 -0.37 -6.98 2.75
N ALA A 63 0.53 -6.90 3.74
CA ALA A 63 0.15 -7.10 5.14
C ALA A 63 -0.91 -6.09 5.56
N THR A 64 -0.76 -4.83 5.15
CA THR A 64 -1.76 -3.78 5.42
C THR A 64 -3.09 -4.09 4.74
N ALA A 65 -3.09 -4.52 3.48
CA ALA A 65 -4.32 -4.86 2.76
C ALA A 65 -5.09 -6.00 3.45
N VAL A 66 -4.38 -7.06 3.86
CA VAL A 66 -5.00 -8.21 4.55
C VAL A 66 -5.51 -7.83 5.94
N VAL A 67 -4.66 -7.22 6.77
CA VAL A 67 -5.01 -6.92 8.17
C VAL A 67 -6.04 -5.81 8.25
N ALA A 68 -5.85 -4.68 7.54
CA ALA A 68 -6.81 -3.58 7.56
C ALA A 68 -8.13 -3.97 6.89
N GLY A 69 -8.08 -4.75 5.81
CA GLY A 69 -9.27 -5.27 5.14
C GLY A 69 -10.09 -6.18 6.06
N ALA A 70 -9.45 -7.15 6.74
CA ALA A 70 -10.12 -8.03 7.67
C ALA A 70 -10.72 -7.29 8.87
N LEU A 71 -9.97 -6.36 9.48
CA LEU A 71 -10.47 -5.56 10.60
C LEU A 71 -11.62 -4.64 10.18
N ALA A 72 -11.54 -4.01 9.01
CA ALA A 72 -12.63 -3.16 8.51
C ALA A 72 -13.86 -3.97 8.09
N ALA A 73 -13.70 -5.19 7.58
CA ALA A 73 -14.82 -6.06 7.27
C ALA A 73 -15.59 -6.49 8.54
N LEU A 74 -14.89 -6.64 9.68
CA LEU A 74 -15.49 -7.06 10.94
C LEU A 74 -16.05 -5.90 11.78
N PHE A 75 -15.35 -4.76 11.81
CA PHE A 75 -15.66 -3.62 12.67
C PHE A 75 -16.12 -2.36 11.90
N GLY A 76 -16.18 -2.43 10.58
CA GLY A 76 -16.60 -1.32 9.73
C GLY A 76 -18.10 -1.08 9.79
N GLY A 77 -18.51 0.11 9.34
CA GLY A 77 -19.91 0.54 9.34
C GLY A 77 -20.60 0.48 7.96
N SER A 78 -19.98 -0.16 6.97
CA SER A 78 -20.50 -0.21 5.58
C SER A 78 -20.29 -1.58 4.95
N ASN A 79 -21.38 -2.16 4.42
CA ASN A 79 -21.40 -3.47 3.79
C ASN A 79 -20.61 -3.56 2.47
N LEU A 80 -20.31 -2.42 1.83
CA LEU A 80 -19.63 -2.37 0.53
C LEU A 80 -18.24 -1.72 0.61
N GLN A 81 -17.78 -1.35 1.80
CA GLN A 81 -16.50 -0.69 1.99
C GLN A 81 -15.35 -1.70 1.90
N VAL A 82 -14.35 -1.35 1.10
CA VAL A 82 -13.09 -2.09 0.99
C VAL A 82 -11.99 -1.21 1.57
N SER A 83 -11.26 -1.74 2.54
CA SER A 83 -10.19 -1.02 3.23
C SER A 83 -8.84 -1.66 2.95
N GLY A 84 -7.81 -0.84 2.80
CA GLY A 84 -6.45 -1.29 2.49
C GLY A 84 -5.48 -0.12 2.41
N PRO A 85 -4.25 -0.34 1.90
CA PRO A 85 -3.29 0.73 1.68
C PRO A 85 -3.84 1.72 0.64
N THR A 86 -3.69 3.01 0.91
CA THR A 86 -4.14 4.09 0.02
C THR A 86 -2.96 4.94 -0.41
N GLY A 87 -2.97 5.38 -1.68
CA GLY A 87 -1.93 6.27 -2.20
C GLY A 87 -1.80 7.56 -1.38
N ALA A 88 -2.92 8.12 -0.91
CA ALA A 88 -2.93 9.28 -0.01
C ALA A 88 -2.12 9.04 1.27
N MET A 89 -2.26 7.87 1.89
CA MET A 89 -1.47 7.54 3.08
C MET A 89 0.00 7.33 2.73
N THR A 90 0.31 6.71 1.58
CA THR A 90 1.68 6.58 1.09
C THR A 90 2.39 7.93 0.99
N VAL A 91 1.72 8.97 0.48
CA VAL A 91 2.26 10.34 0.41
C VAL A 91 2.70 10.85 1.78
N VAL A 92 1.89 10.61 2.81
CA VAL A 92 2.18 11.06 4.19
C VAL A 92 3.28 10.21 4.83
N LEU A 93 3.36 8.92 4.49
CA LEU A 93 4.33 8.00 5.06
C LEU A 93 5.74 8.16 4.51
N VAL A 94 5.92 8.53 3.23
CA VAL A 94 7.25 8.64 2.61
C VAL A 94 8.20 9.58 3.39
N PRO A 95 7.81 10.81 3.77
CA PRO A 95 8.67 11.68 4.58
C PRO A 95 8.96 11.10 5.97
N ILE A 96 7.99 10.40 6.57
CA ILE A 96 8.16 9.76 7.88
C ILE A 96 9.19 8.65 7.79
N VAL A 97 9.15 7.81 6.75
CA VAL A 97 10.15 6.77 6.50
C VAL A 97 11.53 7.39 6.27
N ALA A 98 11.60 8.48 5.50
CA ALA A 98 12.87 9.16 5.23
C ALA A 98 13.51 9.72 6.51
N GLN A 99 12.72 10.31 7.41
CA GLN A 99 13.23 10.97 8.60
C GLN A 99 13.38 10.02 9.82
N HIS A 100 12.50 9.03 9.96
CA HIS A 100 12.39 8.19 11.16
C HIS A 100 12.52 6.68 10.86
N GLY A 101 12.73 6.30 9.61
CA GLY A 101 12.79 4.91 9.17
C GLY A 101 11.46 4.17 9.29
N PRO A 102 11.46 2.84 9.02
CA PRO A 102 10.27 2.00 9.11
C PRO A 102 9.62 1.95 10.50
N GLY A 103 10.42 2.11 11.57
CA GLY A 103 9.93 2.13 12.95
C GLY A 103 9.07 3.37 13.27
N GLY A 104 9.39 4.51 12.63
CA GLY A 104 8.58 5.73 12.75
C GLY A 104 7.16 5.53 12.23
N VAL A 105 7.00 4.80 11.12
CA VAL A 105 5.68 4.51 10.54
C VAL A 105 4.81 3.70 11.49
N LEU A 106 5.37 2.67 12.14
CA LEU A 106 4.62 1.86 13.11
C LEU A 106 4.16 2.71 14.30
N THR A 107 5.04 3.57 14.80
CA THR A 107 4.75 4.45 15.94
C THR A 107 3.66 5.47 15.60
N VAL A 108 3.79 6.16 14.46
CA VAL A 108 2.78 7.11 13.97
C VAL A 108 1.46 6.40 13.68
N GLY A 109 1.50 5.21 13.08
CA GLY A 109 0.32 4.40 12.81
C GLY A 109 -0.44 4.02 14.09
N LEU A 110 0.27 3.62 15.15
CA LEU A 110 -0.34 3.33 16.45
C LEU A 110 -0.96 4.58 17.08
N LEU A 111 -0.25 5.72 17.06
CA LEU A 111 -0.78 6.99 17.57
C LEU A 111 -2.02 7.45 16.79
N ALA A 112 -1.97 7.38 15.46
CA ALA A 112 -3.10 7.69 14.60
C ALA A 112 -4.30 6.75 14.89
N GLY A 113 -4.06 5.45 15.05
CA GLY A 113 -5.10 4.49 15.43
C GLY A 113 -5.75 4.80 16.77
N LEU A 114 -4.95 5.09 17.80
CA LEU A 114 -5.45 5.52 19.12
C LEU A 114 -6.27 6.81 19.02
N MET A 115 -5.80 7.79 18.24
CA MET A 115 -6.52 9.04 18.01
C MET A 115 -7.86 8.79 17.29
N LEU A 116 -7.89 7.91 16.28
CA LEU A 116 -9.12 7.53 15.59
C LEU A 116 -10.11 6.81 16.52
N ILE A 117 -9.64 5.93 17.41
CA ILE A 117 -10.47 5.28 18.43
C ILE A 117 -11.04 6.32 19.40
N ALA A 118 -10.24 7.28 19.86
CA ALA A 118 -10.70 8.37 20.72
C ALA A 118 -11.77 9.24 20.03
N LEU A 119 -11.54 9.62 18.77
CA LEU A 119 -12.50 10.37 17.96
C LEU A 119 -13.81 9.58 17.72
N ALA A 120 -13.72 8.27 17.50
CA ALA A 120 -14.87 7.38 17.40
C ALA A 120 -15.67 7.33 18.71
N ALA A 121 -14.99 7.23 19.86
CA ALA A 121 -15.64 7.25 21.18
C ALA A 121 -16.37 8.58 21.46
N LEU A 122 -15.82 9.70 20.95
CA LEU A 122 -16.43 11.03 21.00
C LEU A 122 -17.53 11.25 19.93
N ARG A 123 -17.76 10.27 19.04
CA ARG A 123 -18.66 10.37 17.88
C ARG A 123 -18.34 11.56 16.97
N ALA A 124 -17.06 11.91 16.87
CA ALA A 124 -16.60 13.03 16.05
C ALA A 124 -16.81 12.79 14.54
N GLY A 125 -16.98 11.53 14.12
CA GLY A 125 -17.31 11.18 12.73
C GLY A 125 -18.57 11.87 12.20
N LYS A 126 -19.53 12.22 13.07
CA LYS A 126 -20.74 12.97 12.68
C LYS A 126 -20.42 14.35 12.09
N TYR A 127 -19.25 14.92 12.39
CA TYR A 127 -18.85 16.22 11.88
C TYR A 127 -18.34 16.17 10.44
N MET A 128 -17.98 14.98 9.93
CA MET A 128 -17.57 14.81 8.53
C MET A 128 -18.65 15.21 7.53
N ARG A 129 -19.93 15.16 7.93
CA ARG A 129 -21.05 15.65 7.11
C ARG A 129 -21.04 17.16 6.86
N TYR A 130 -20.26 17.92 7.63
CA TYR A 130 -20.15 19.38 7.47
C TYR A 130 -18.99 19.80 6.58
N VAL A 131 -18.14 18.87 6.13
CA VAL A 131 -17.07 19.18 5.20
C VAL A 131 -17.71 19.53 3.85
N PRO A 132 -17.49 20.75 3.32
CA PRO A 132 -18.07 21.13 2.03
C PRO A 132 -17.56 20.24 0.90
N ALA A 133 -18.44 19.89 -0.05
CA ALA A 133 -18.06 19.10 -1.24
C ALA A 133 -16.84 19.69 -2.00
N PRO A 134 -16.70 21.02 -2.18
CA PRO A 134 -15.52 21.59 -2.84
C PRO A 134 -14.19 21.28 -2.14
N VAL A 135 -14.20 21.13 -0.81
CA VAL A 135 -12.99 20.78 -0.05
C VAL A 135 -12.60 19.33 -0.31
N VAL A 136 -13.57 18.42 -0.35
CA VAL A 136 -13.34 17.00 -0.64
C VAL A 136 -12.85 16.81 -2.07
N GLU A 137 -13.46 17.51 -3.03
CA GLU A 137 -13.04 17.49 -4.44
C GLU A 137 -11.63 18.03 -4.61
N GLY A 138 -11.33 19.20 -4.02
CA GLY A 138 -9.99 19.80 -4.06
C GLY A 138 -8.92 18.92 -3.42
N PHE A 139 -9.22 18.30 -2.28
CA PHE A 139 -8.32 17.35 -1.62
C PHE A 139 -8.08 16.10 -2.48
N THR A 140 -9.14 15.58 -3.11
CA THR A 140 -9.05 14.40 -3.98
C THR A 140 -8.23 14.69 -5.24
N LEU A 141 -8.43 15.84 -5.88
CA LEU A 141 -7.62 16.30 -7.00
C LEU A 141 -6.15 16.50 -6.61
N GLY A 142 -5.91 17.09 -5.43
CA GLY A 142 -4.58 17.25 -4.87
C GLY A 142 -3.86 15.90 -4.71
N ILE A 143 -4.52 14.92 -4.08
CA ILE A 143 -3.98 13.56 -3.95
C ILE A 143 -3.72 12.93 -5.32
N ALA A 144 -4.64 13.07 -6.29
CA ALA A 144 -4.48 12.53 -7.63
C ALA A 144 -3.22 13.08 -8.31
N CYS A 145 -2.99 14.40 -8.23
CA CYS A 145 -1.78 15.05 -8.74
C CYS A 145 -0.53 14.51 -8.04
N VAL A 146 -0.53 14.39 -6.72
CA VAL A 146 0.62 13.88 -5.98
C VAL A 146 0.93 12.43 -6.35
N ILE A 147 -0.08 11.55 -6.39
CA ILE A 147 0.11 10.15 -6.80
C ILE A 147 0.68 10.09 -8.22
N GLY A 148 0.14 10.90 -9.14
CA GLY A 148 0.65 10.97 -10.52
C GLY A 148 2.13 11.39 -10.58
N LEU A 149 2.50 12.45 -9.86
CA LEU A 149 3.89 12.91 -9.78
C LEU A 149 4.82 11.88 -9.12
N GLN A 150 4.34 11.13 -8.12
CA GLN A 150 5.12 10.05 -7.49
C GLN A 150 5.41 8.88 -8.43
N GLN A 151 4.60 8.67 -9.47
CA GLN A 151 4.87 7.62 -10.45
C GLN A 151 5.86 8.03 -11.55
N VAL A 152 6.18 9.32 -11.70
CA VAL A 152 7.08 9.82 -12.76
C VAL A 152 8.45 9.11 -12.76
N PRO A 153 9.16 8.95 -11.63
CA PRO A 153 10.45 8.23 -11.64
C PRO A 153 10.32 6.79 -12.12
N ASN A 154 9.30 6.07 -11.64
CA ASN A 154 9.05 4.68 -12.03
C ASN A 154 8.66 4.55 -13.51
N ALA A 155 7.85 5.48 -14.03
CA ALA A 155 7.42 5.50 -15.42
C ALA A 155 8.57 5.80 -16.39
N LEU A 156 9.53 6.63 -15.96
CA LEU A 156 10.74 6.96 -16.74
C LEU A 156 11.85 5.91 -16.56
N GLY A 157 11.72 4.99 -15.62
CA GLY A 157 12.73 3.96 -15.33
C GLY A 157 13.99 4.52 -14.68
N VAL A 158 13.89 5.66 -13.99
CA VAL A 158 15.00 6.29 -13.27
C VAL A 158 14.90 6.02 -11.77
N PRO A 159 16.03 5.90 -11.04
CA PRO A 159 16.02 5.81 -9.59
C PRO A 159 15.27 7.00 -8.99
N ALA A 160 14.40 6.78 -8.00
CA ALA A 160 13.67 7.87 -7.37
C ALA A 160 14.66 8.86 -6.72
N PRO A 161 14.73 10.13 -7.18
CA PRO A 161 15.62 11.11 -6.59
C PRO A 161 15.23 11.42 -5.14
N GLU A 162 16.21 11.67 -4.28
CA GLU A 162 15.93 12.09 -2.91
C GLU A 162 15.25 13.48 -2.89
N GLY A 163 14.17 13.60 -2.12
CA GLY A 163 13.48 14.86 -1.91
C GLY A 163 12.14 14.71 -1.21
N GLU A 164 11.81 15.66 -0.35
CA GLU A 164 10.52 15.70 0.37
C GLU A 164 9.39 16.29 -0.49
N ARG A 165 9.73 17.09 -1.51
CA ARG A 165 8.77 17.75 -2.39
C ARG A 165 8.57 16.93 -3.66
N VAL A 166 7.39 16.33 -3.80
CA VAL A 166 7.04 15.47 -4.94
C VAL A 166 7.30 16.12 -6.31
N LEU A 167 7.04 17.43 -6.44
CA LEU A 167 7.24 18.17 -7.69
C LEU A 167 8.73 18.26 -8.06
N VAL A 168 9.60 18.45 -7.06
CA VAL A 168 11.05 18.52 -7.27
C VAL A 168 11.59 17.14 -7.63
N VAL A 169 11.09 16.08 -6.98
CA VAL A 169 11.45 14.68 -7.29
C VAL A 169 11.06 14.34 -8.72
N ALA A 170 9.84 14.67 -9.14
CA ALA A 170 9.37 14.43 -10.52
C ALA A 170 10.19 15.22 -11.55
N TRP A 171 10.51 16.49 -11.30
CA TRP A 171 11.33 17.30 -12.20
C TRP A 171 12.75 16.75 -12.33
N ARG A 172 13.38 16.36 -11.22
CA ARG A 172 14.71 15.73 -11.24
C ARG A 172 14.71 14.42 -12.01
N ALA A 173 13.67 13.60 -11.87
CA ALA A 173 13.51 12.37 -12.64
C ALA A 173 13.44 12.63 -14.14
N VAL A 174 12.74 13.68 -14.58
CA VAL A 174 12.71 14.12 -15.99
C VAL A 174 14.09 14.58 -16.47
N ALA A 175 14.81 15.35 -15.65
CA ALA A 175 16.16 15.81 -15.99
C ALA A 175 17.16 14.64 -16.09
N GLU A 176 17.06 13.65 -15.21
CA GLU A 176 17.90 12.45 -15.23
C GLU A 176 17.59 11.58 -16.46
N PHE A 177 16.30 11.40 -16.78
CA PHE A 177 15.87 10.71 -18.00
C PHE A 177 16.39 11.39 -19.27
N ALA A 178 16.43 12.73 -19.31
CA ALA A 178 16.98 13.47 -20.45
C ALA A 178 18.50 13.21 -20.64
N GLY A 179 19.23 12.89 -19.56
CA GLY A 179 20.64 12.53 -19.62
C GLY A 179 20.88 11.08 -20.05
N ALA A 180 20.03 10.14 -19.63
CA ALA A 180 20.15 8.71 -19.96
C ALA A 180 18.76 8.07 -20.14
N PRO A 181 18.14 8.21 -21.33
CA PRO A 181 16.75 7.81 -21.52
C PRO A 181 16.58 6.29 -21.56
N ASN A 182 15.71 5.77 -20.69
CA ASN A 182 15.28 4.38 -20.71
C ASN A 182 13.93 4.23 -21.43
N TRP A 183 13.97 4.11 -22.76
CA TRP A 183 12.77 3.96 -23.59
C TRP A 183 11.98 2.67 -23.31
N THR A 184 12.63 1.63 -22.79
CA THR A 184 11.94 0.37 -22.46
C THR A 184 10.99 0.54 -21.28
N ALA A 185 11.40 1.27 -20.24
CA ALA A 185 10.55 1.57 -19.09
C ALA A 185 9.35 2.44 -19.48
N VAL A 186 9.58 3.49 -20.30
CA VAL A 186 8.52 4.36 -20.81
C VAL A 186 7.54 3.57 -21.69
N GLY A 187 8.05 2.76 -22.62
CA GLY A 187 7.23 1.91 -23.47
C GLY A 187 6.38 0.93 -22.68
N LEU A 188 6.95 0.30 -21.65
CA LEU A 188 6.22 -0.61 -20.75
C LEU A 188 5.13 0.13 -19.95
N ALA A 189 5.46 1.30 -19.38
CA ALA A 189 4.52 2.10 -18.61
C ALA A 189 3.34 2.57 -19.47
N VAL A 190 3.60 3.06 -20.68
CA VAL A 190 2.57 3.47 -21.64
C VAL A 190 1.74 2.27 -22.10
N ALA A 191 2.38 1.14 -22.42
CA ALA A 191 1.67 -0.08 -22.82
C ALA A 191 0.72 -0.57 -21.73
N VAL A 192 1.19 -0.64 -20.47
CA VAL A 192 0.36 -1.01 -19.32
C VAL A 192 -0.80 -0.03 -19.15
N ALA A 193 -0.56 1.28 -19.24
CA ALA A 193 -1.60 2.29 -19.14
C ALA A 193 -2.65 2.16 -20.25
N VAL A 194 -2.22 1.93 -21.50
CA VAL A 194 -3.12 1.71 -22.64
C VAL A 194 -3.96 0.45 -22.45
N VAL A 195 -3.34 -0.68 -22.06
CA VAL A 195 -4.06 -1.93 -21.79
C VAL A 195 -5.11 -1.73 -20.69
N MET A 196 -4.75 -1.02 -19.61
CA MET A 196 -5.69 -0.74 -18.52
C MET A 196 -6.83 0.18 -18.96
N LEU A 197 -6.55 1.29 -19.64
CA LEU A 197 -7.56 2.29 -20.03
C LEU A 197 -8.47 1.77 -21.15
N ALA A 198 -7.90 1.18 -22.21
CA ALA A 198 -8.67 0.62 -23.31
C ALA A 198 -9.43 -0.63 -22.87
N GLY A 199 -8.77 -1.52 -22.12
CA GLY A 199 -9.36 -2.73 -21.59
C GLY A 199 -10.56 -2.43 -20.69
N ALA A 200 -10.39 -1.56 -19.69
CA ALA A 200 -11.48 -1.18 -18.79
C ALA A 200 -12.68 -0.55 -19.53
N ARG A 201 -12.44 0.13 -20.65
CA ARG A 201 -13.49 0.73 -21.49
C ARG A 201 -14.21 -0.30 -22.37
N LEU A 202 -13.51 -1.34 -22.82
CA LEU A 202 -14.06 -2.40 -23.69
C LEU A 202 -14.76 -3.51 -22.89
N ARG A 203 -14.19 -3.93 -21.76
CA ARG A 203 -14.70 -5.03 -20.92
C ARG A 203 -14.52 -4.74 -19.43
N PRO A 204 -15.34 -3.85 -18.83
CA PRO A 204 -15.18 -3.42 -17.43
C PRO A 204 -15.29 -4.57 -16.39
N THR A 205 -15.82 -5.73 -16.77
CA THR A 205 -15.89 -6.94 -15.93
C THR A 205 -14.55 -7.66 -15.77
N VAL A 206 -13.56 -7.39 -16.63
CA VAL A 206 -12.25 -8.06 -16.58
C VAL A 206 -11.28 -7.22 -15.75
N PRO A 207 -10.56 -7.82 -14.76
CA PRO A 207 -9.58 -7.13 -13.94
C PRO A 207 -8.27 -6.89 -14.74
N PHE A 208 -8.29 -5.89 -15.62
CA PHE A 208 -7.16 -5.58 -16.51
C PHE A 208 -5.87 -5.21 -15.78
N SER A 209 -5.93 -4.81 -14.51
CA SER A 209 -4.73 -4.57 -13.71
C SER A 209 -3.85 -5.82 -13.57
N ILE A 210 -4.43 -6.97 -13.23
CA ILE A 210 -3.69 -8.24 -13.15
C ILE A 210 -3.24 -8.70 -14.53
N VAL A 211 -4.10 -8.61 -15.54
CA VAL A 211 -3.76 -9.02 -16.91
C VAL A 211 -2.55 -8.23 -17.41
N ALA A 212 -2.54 -6.90 -17.19
CA ALA A 212 -1.43 -6.04 -17.58
C ALA A 212 -0.14 -6.38 -16.83
N VAL A 213 -0.21 -6.64 -15.52
CA VAL A 213 0.97 -7.03 -14.72
C VAL A 213 1.54 -8.37 -15.17
N ILE A 214 0.70 -9.38 -15.39
CA ILE A 214 1.14 -10.70 -15.88
C ILE A 214 1.77 -10.56 -17.26
N ALA A 215 1.09 -9.88 -18.19
CA ALA A 215 1.59 -9.68 -19.55
C ALA A 215 2.93 -8.92 -19.55
N ALA A 216 3.04 -7.82 -18.79
CA ALA A 216 4.27 -7.06 -18.65
C ALA A 216 5.41 -7.93 -18.09
N THR A 217 5.13 -8.74 -17.07
CA THR A 217 6.12 -9.63 -16.45
C THR A 217 6.61 -10.69 -17.44
N VAL A 218 5.71 -11.33 -18.18
CA VAL A 218 6.07 -12.32 -19.21
C VAL A 218 6.91 -11.68 -20.32
N VAL A 219 6.51 -10.51 -20.81
CA VAL A 219 7.25 -9.80 -21.87
C VAL A 219 8.66 -9.44 -21.41
N VAL A 220 8.80 -8.87 -20.21
CA VAL A 220 10.12 -8.50 -19.65
C VAL A 220 11.01 -9.73 -19.47
N GLN A 221 10.47 -10.83 -18.95
CA GLN A 221 11.22 -12.06 -18.69
C GLN A 221 11.64 -12.77 -19.97
N VAL A 222 10.77 -12.83 -20.99
CA VAL A 222 11.05 -13.53 -22.26
C VAL A 222 11.96 -12.72 -23.17
N ALA A 223 11.77 -11.40 -23.23
CA ALA A 223 12.57 -10.52 -24.08
C ALA A 223 13.90 -10.08 -23.44
N GLY A 224 14.17 -10.48 -22.18
CA GLY A 224 15.40 -10.13 -21.47
C GLY A 224 15.58 -8.62 -21.29
N LEU A 225 14.49 -7.90 -21.05
CA LEU A 225 14.51 -6.43 -20.96
C LEU A 225 15.02 -6.00 -19.58
N ASP A 226 16.30 -5.61 -19.49
CA ASP A 226 16.92 -5.15 -18.24
C ASP A 226 16.35 -3.83 -17.68
N GLY A 227 15.53 -3.14 -18.46
CA GLY A 227 15.00 -1.81 -18.13
C GLY A 227 13.90 -1.78 -17.07
N ALA A 228 13.36 -2.93 -16.65
CA ALA A 228 12.36 -3.04 -15.59
C ALA A 228 12.82 -4.06 -14.54
N LYS A 229 13.26 -3.56 -13.38
CA LYS A 229 13.67 -4.43 -12.26
C LYS A 229 12.43 -5.11 -11.66
N PRO A 230 12.41 -6.45 -11.58
CA PRO A 230 11.34 -7.17 -10.90
C PRO A 230 11.22 -6.75 -9.44
N ILE A 231 10.01 -6.79 -8.92
CA ILE A 231 9.80 -6.78 -7.46
C ILE A 231 10.44 -8.06 -6.93
N GLY A 232 11.33 -7.93 -5.95
CA GLY A 232 12.01 -9.07 -5.32
C GLY A 232 11.05 -10.00 -4.58
N ASP A 233 11.60 -11.02 -3.92
CA ASP A 233 10.81 -12.07 -3.29
C ASP A 233 9.73 -11.52 -2.34
N LEU A 234 8.50 -12.00 -2.53
CA LEU A 234 7.40 -11.74 -1.62
C LEU A 234 7.49 -12.68 -0.42
N PRO A 235 7.19 -12.20 0.80
CA PRO A 235 7.21 -13.05 1.98
C PRO A 235 6.12 -14.12 1.87
N SER A 236 6.46 -15.35 2.29
CA SER A 236 5.55 -16.50 2.31
C SER A 236 4.52 -16.45 3.45
N GLY A 237 4.57 -15.43 4.32
CA GLY A 237 3.65 -15.28 5.45
C GLY A 237 3.52 -13.83 5.93
N LEU A 238 2.55 -13.60 6.81
CA LEU A 238 2.36 -12.29 7.43
C LEU A 238 3.53 -11.95 8.37
N PRO A 239 4.05 -10.71 8.36
CA PRO A 239 5.08 -10.28 9.30
C PRO A 239 4.59 -10.44 10.75
N ALA A 240 5.43 -10.98 11.63
CA ALA A 240 5.11 -11.06 13.05
C ALA A 240 4.93 -9.65 13.64
N PRO A 241 3.99 -9.44 14.59
CA PRO A 241 3.83 -8.17 15.30
C PRO A 241 5.13 -7.79 15.99
N ARG A 242 5.57 -6.54 15.83
CA ARG A 242 6.74 -5.98 16.51
C ARG A 242 6.32 -4.80 17.36
N SER A 243 6.94 -4.64 18.53
CA SER A 243 6.73 -3.44 19.33
C SER A 243 7.50 -2.26 18.72
N PRO A 244 6.95 -1.04 18.75
CA PRO A 244 7.62 0.14 18.20
C PRO A 244 9.00 0.38 18.83
N SER A 245 9.18 0.02 20.12
CA SER A 245 10.46 0.15 20.84
C SER A 245 11.52 -0.91 20.50
N SER A 246 11.15 -2.05 19.91
CA SER A 246 12.11 -3.13 19.60
C SER A 246 12.99 -2.86 18.36
N THR A 247 12.79 -1.72 17.69
CA THR A 247 13.38 -1.42 16.38
C THR A 247 14.82 -0.87 16.45
N SER A 248 15.31 -0.47 17.62
CA SER A 248 16.66 0.12 17.75
C SER A 248 17.81 -0.86 17.51
N ALA A 249 17.57 -2.18 17.47
CA ALA A 249 18.65 -3.18 17.46
C ALA A 249 18.79 -4.05 16.19
N ARG A 250 17.96 -3.89 15.14
CA ARG A 250 18.10 -4.78 13.96
C ARG A 250 17.49 -4.28 12.65
N TRP A 251 17.65 -3.01 12.35
CA TRP A 251 17.79 -2.57 10.95
C TRP A 251 19.21 -2.03 10.79
N ALA A 252 20.20 -2.92 10.89
CA ALA A 252 21.45 -2.62 10.19
C ALA A 252 21.05 -2.45 8.73
N PRO A 253 21.30 -1.31 8.08
CA PRO A 253 21.15 -1.21 6.65
C PRO A 253 21.97 -2.35 6.07
N CYS A 254 21.34 -3.26 5.33
CA CYS A 254 22.12 -4.09 4.43
C CYS A 254 22.72 -3.08 3.45
N SER A 255 23.95 -2.64 3.73
CA SER A 255 24.59 -1.46 3.14
C SER A 255 24.97 -1.65 1.67
N ARG A 256 24.36 -2.63 1.00
CA ARG A 256 24.40 -2.83 -0.44
C ARG A 256 23.03 -3.30 -0.93
N PRO A 257 22.24 -2.47 -1.63
CA PRO A 257 21.11 -2.98 -2.38
C PRO A 257 21.62 -4.02 -3.40
N PRO A 258 20.94 -5.18 -3.56
CA PRO A 258 21.43 -6.31 -4.36
C PRO A 258 21.70 -5.97 -5.84
N TRP A 259 21.13 -4.86 -6.33
CA TRP A 259 21.31 -4.35 -7.70
C TRP A 259 22.65 -3.63 -7.95
N ARG A 260 23.52 -3.47 -6.94
CA ARG A 260 24.84 -2.80 -7.08
C ARG A 260 26.02 -3.79 -7.17
N SER A 261 25.79 -5.10 -7.20
CA SER A 261 26.86 -6.10 -7.23
C SER A 261 27.11 -6.58 -8.67
N PRO A 262 28.36 -6.62 -9.17
CA PRO A 262 28.68 -7.38 -10.37
C PRO A 262 28.45 -8.89 -10.12
N PRO A 263 28.17 -9.70 -11.16
CA PRO A 263 27.93 -11.12 -10.99
C PRO A 263 29.23 -11.79 -10.55
N SER A 264 29.31 -12.18 -9.27
CA SER A 264 30.40 -13.01 -8.75
C SER A 264 29.91 -14.44 -8.56
N PRO A 265 30.71 -15.47 -8.88
CA PRO A 265 30.25 -16.86 -8.95
C PRO A 265 30.21 -17.58 -7.58
N ARG A 266 30.17 -16.84 -6.46
CA ARG A 266 30.35 -17.45 -5.12
C ARG A 266 29.31 -16.90 -4.14
N TRP A 267 28.20 -17.61 -4.04
CA TRP A 267 27.13 -17.39 -3.06
C TRP A 267 27.68 -17.53 -1.64
N SER A 268 27.73 -16.43 -0.89
CA SER A 268 28.03 -16.42 0.54
C SER A 268 26.73 -16.08 1.30
N PRO A 269 26.36 -16.79 2.39
CA PRO A 269 25.11 -16.49 3.11
C PRO A 269 25.21 -15.16 3.87
N CYS A 270 24.34 -14.20 3.54
CA CYS A 270 24.26 -12.86 4.16
C CYS A 270 23.53 -12.83 5.52
N CYS A 271 23.63 -13.88 6.34
CA CYS A 271 23.12 -13.84 7.72
C CYS A 271 24.21 -14.27 8.70
N PRO A 272 24.51 -13.48 9.75
CA PRO A 272 25.32 -13.98 10.84
C PRO A 272 24.50 -15.06 11.57
N ARG A 273 25.06 -16.26 11.71
CA ARG A 273 24.54 -17.27 12.64
C ARG A 273 24.43 -16.66 14.04
N PRO A 274 23.38 -16.95 14.81
CA PRO A 274 23.37 -16.57 16.22
C PRO A 274 24.54 -17.26 16.92
N SER A 275 25.41 -16.47 17.54
CA SER A 275 26.47 -16.97 18.43
C SER A 275 25.83 -17.67 19.64
N PRO A 276 26.26 -18.88 20.02
CA PRO A 276 25.74 -19.57 21.19
C PRO A 276 26.58 -19.20 22.41
N THR A 277 26.02 -18.43 23.33
CA THR A 277 26.52 -18.25 24.71
C THR A 277 25.39 -17.63 25.52
N ALA A 278 25.11 -17.95 26.77
CA ALA A 278 25.51 -18.99 27.71
C ALA A 278 24.49 -18.85 28.87
#